data_AF-A0AAD2FT71-F1
#
_entry.id   AF-A0AAD2FT71-F1
#
_cell.length_a   1.000
_cell.length_b   1.000
_cell.length_c   1.000
_cell.angle_alpha   90.00
_cell.angle_beta   90.00
_cell.angle_gamma   90.00
#
_symmetry.space_group_name_H-M   'P 1'
#
loop_
_entity.id
_entity.type
_entity.pdbx_description
1 polymer ?
#
loop_
_entity_poly.entity_id
_entity_poly.type
_entity_poly.pdbx_seq_one_letter_code
_entity_poly.pdbx_strand_id
1 'polypeptide(L)'
;MEFKNTKKKRFPSSSDEELATPEKVESWPRAVTESPKKRPKHHGDENQKAVSGRVKEENTTTSTEGTSHVERKPRPDSVKKYLLSELDAANDSTKEGDHTKVAATGETKMGFGRKHRDKTYREVVTKDQEYARWAKNERRHKGVSGPLSKFMEWLDSPEGQNIEEGNQQFTYGTYHGKSFNQIAESDPSYHVRYRKALEKKGKKPGEQLTRYISWYKKAIGADPKIISYPRKSGDNQRFTFGQHKGATFLEVARGDPSYHLRYMAMDPNVRSKRNEFNAYVEYFESNWDSCDYEAYRGGHDDWNPNFAGGIIY
;
A
#
# COMPACT_ATOMS: atom_id res chain seq x y z
N MET A 1 -42.91 4.69 -48.71
CA MET A 1 -41.96 4.06 -47.77
C MET A 1 -40.99 3.24 -48.59
N GLU A 2 -39.80 3.77 -48.84
CA GLU A 2 -38.72 3.08 -49.58
C GLU A 2 -37.82 2.32 -48.61
N PHE A 3 -37.66 1.01 -48.81
CA PHE A 3 -36.64 0.20 -48.13
C PHE A 3 -35.38 0.14 -48.99
N LYS A 4 -34.30 0.79 -48.53
CA LYS A 4 -32.97 0.69 -49.15
C LYS A 4 -32.29 -0.62 -48.71
N ASN A 5 -31.99 -1.46 -49.70
CA ASN A 5 -31.36 -2.76 -49.56
C ASN A 5 -29.82 -2.57 -49.48
N THR A 6 -29.19 -2.89 -48.35
CA THR A 6 -27.75 -2.73 -48.16
C THR A 6 -26.96 -3.98 -48.56
N LYS A 7 -26.06 -3.77 -49.52
CA LYS A 7 -25.05 -4.69 -50.09
C LYS A 7 -24.25 -5.46 -49.03
N LYS A 8 -24.29 -6.80 -49.11
CA LYS A 8 -23.35 -7.75 -48.48
C LYS A 8 -22.01 -7.69 -49.24
N LYS A 9 -20.92 -7.24 -48.59
CA LYS A 9 -19.55 -7.39 -49.09
C LYS A 9 -18.98 -8.73 -48.60
N ARG A 10 -18.55 -9.58 -49.54
CA ARG A 10 -17.78 -10.81 -49.29
C ARG A 10 -16.32 -10.44 -49.03
N PHE A 11 -15.70 -11.08 -48.05
CA PHE A 11 -14.24 -11.08 -47.85
C PHE A 11 -13.62 -12.18 -48.72
N PRO A 12 -12.49 -11.94 -49.41
CA PRO A 12 -11.71 -13.01 -49.99
C PRO A 12 -10.85 -13.69 -48.94
N SER A 13 -10.94 -15.02 -48.95
CA SER A 13 -10.01 -15.97 -48.34
C SER A 13 -8.68 -15.91 -49.09
N SER A 14 -7.58 -15.68 -48.38
CA SER A 14 -6.23 -15.88 -48.90
C SER A 14 -5.44 -16.60 -47.82
N SER A 15 -5.37 -17.92 -48.02
CA SER A 15 -4.20 -18.71 -47.69
C SER A 15 -3.15 -18.38 -48.74
N ASP A 16 -1.90 -18.13 -48.34
CA ASP A 16 -0.72 -18.60 -49.07
C ASP A 16 0.53 -18.44 -48.20
N GLU A 17 1.27 -19.53 -48.15
CA GLU A 17 2.58 -19.73 -47.56
C GLU A 17 3.63 -18.84 -48.25
N GLU A 18 4.56 -18.29 -47.49
CA GLU A 18 5.94 -18.19 -47.98
C GLU A 18 6.94 -18.27 -46.82
N LEU A 19 7.74 -19.34 -46.84
CA LEU A 19 8.87 -19.61 -45.97
C LEU A 19 10.06 -18.75 -46.41
N ALA A 20 10.37 -17.70 -45.66
CA ALA A 20 11.61 -16.95 -45.82
C ALA A 20 12.74 -17.56 -44.97
N THR A 21 13.82 -17.95 -45.64
CA THR A 21 15.11 -18.34 -45.07
C THR A 21 15.87 -17.12 -44.52
N PRO A 22 16.65 -17.23 -43.43
CA PRO A 22 17.54 -16.16 -43.01
C PRO A 22 18.92 -16.30 -43.67
N GLU A 23 19.23 -15.38 -44.58
CA GLU A 23 20.56 -15.18 -45.15
C GLU A 23 21.40 -14.21 -44.27
N LYS A 24 22.69 -14.55 -44.13
CA LYS A 24 23.85 -13.69 -43.85
C LYS A 24 23.94 -12.90 -42.54
N VAL A 25 24.84 -13.42 -41.70
CA VAL A 25 25.58 -12.73 -40.66
C VAL A 25 26.54 -11.72 -41.31
N GLU A 26 26.24 -10.42 -41.19
CA GLU A 26 27.21 -9.36 -41.48
C GLU A 26 28.01 -8.99 -40.22
N SER A 27 29.33 -9.06 -40.41
CA SER A 27 30.39 -8.76 -39.48
C SER A 27 30.46 -7.27 -39.13
N TRP A 28 30.53 -6.97 -37.83
CA TRP A 28 30.87 -5.63 -37.34
C TRP A 28 32.39 -5.42 -37.34
N PRO A 29 32.91 -4.27 -37.78
CA PRO A 29 34.32 -3.95 -37.58
C PRO A 29 34.60 -3.56 -36.12
N ARG A 30 35.62 -4.20 -35.54
CA ARG A 30 36.26 -3.80 -34.28
C ARG A 30 36.96 -2.46 -34.49
N ALA A 31 36.51 -1.42 -33.79
CA ALA A 31 37.31 -0.23 -33.54
C ALA A 31 38.04 -0.39 -32.20
N VAL A 32 39.36 -0.21 -32.28
CA VAL A 32 40.36 -0.36 -31.23
C VAL A 32 40.65 1.03 -30.64
N THR A 33 40.90 1.03 -29.33
CA THR A 33 41.62 2.03 -28.49
C THR A 33 41.06 3.44 -28.37
N GLU A 34 40.71 3.82 -27.12
CA GLU A 34 41.16 5.09 -26.55
C GLU A 34 41.19 5.06 -25.01
N SER A 35 42.18 5.77 -24.47
CA SER A 35 42.83 5.65 -23.17
C SER A 35 42.03 6.12 -21.94
N PRO A 36 42.32 5.61 -20.73
CA PRO A 36 41.75 6.12 -19.49
C PRO A 36 42.43 7.43 -19.05
N LYS A 37 41.61 8.49 -18.92
CA LYS A 37 42.01 9.77 -18.31
C LYS A 37 42.37 9.59 -16.83
N LYS A 38 43.53 10.14 -16.49
CA LYS A 38 44.14 10.26 -15.16
C LYS A 38 43.15 10.83 -14.12
N ARG A 39 42.99 10.13 -12.99
CA ARG A 39 42.43 10.69 -11.75
C ARG A 39 43.47 11.60 -11.08
N PRO A 40 43.11 12.80 -10.61
CA PRO A 40 43.97 13.57 -9.72
C PRO A 40 43.99 12.93 -8.32
N LYS A 41 45.20 12.74 -7.79
CA LYS A 41 45.46 12.43 -6.38
C LYS A 41 45.20 13.70 -5.58
N HIS A 42 44.19 13.68 -4.71
CA HIS A 42 44.12 14.63 -3.61
C HIS A 42 44.76 14.02 -2.38
N HIS A 43 45.89 14.61 -2.00
CA HIS A 43 46.47 14.55 -0.67
C HIS A 43 45.69 15.49 0.27
N GLY A 44 45.71 15.14 1.55
CA GLY A 44 45.37 16.00 2.69
C GLY A 44 44.05 15.60 3.35
N ASP A 45 43.93 15.52 4.67
CA ASP A 45 44.92 15.55 5.73
C ASP A 45 44.32 14.85 6.95
N GLU A 46 45.24 14.28 7.68
CA GLU A 46 45.21 13.86 9.06
C GLU A 46 44.44 14.82 9.98
N ASN A 47 43.41 14.32 10.69
CA ASN A 47 43.06 14.91 12.00
C ASN A 47 42.47 13.85 12.92
N GLN A 48 43.36 13.21 13.67
CA GLN A 48 43.03 12.45 14.87
C GLN A 48 42.65 13.46 15.96
N LYS A 49 41.39 13.44 16.43
CA LYS A 49 41.05 14.03 17.72
C LYS A 49 40.25 13.04 18.55
N ALA A 50 40.99 12.39 19.43
CA ALA A 50 40.46 11.66 20.57
C ALA A 50 39.66 12.61 21.47
N VAL A 51 38.45 12.21 21.84
CA VAL A 51 37.79 12.69 23.06
C VAL A 51 37.34 11.47 23.84
N SER A 52 38.17 11.17 24.84
CA SER A 52 37.89 10.26 25.95
C SER A 52 36.85 10.92 26.86
N GLY A 53 35.69 10.31 27.01
CA GLY A 53 34.63 10.72 27.93
C GLY A 53 34.27 9.57 28.86
N ARG A 54 35.12 9.36 29.87
CA ARG A 54 34.95 8.40 30.97
C ARG A 54 33.95 8.99 31.98
N VAL A 55 32.71 8.48 32.00
CA VAL A 55 31.76 8.79 33.08
C VAL A 55 31.85 7.68 34.14
N LYS A 56 32.11 8.13 35.37
CA LYS A 56 32.28 7.34 36.57
C LYS A 56 30.94 6.76 37.05
N GLU A 57 31.08 5.58 37.62
CA GLU A 57 30.17 4.89 38.52
C GLU A 57 29.75 5.79 39.69
N GLU A 58 28.46 5.74 40.05
CA GLU A 58 28.03 5.91 41.44
C GLU A 58 27.03 4.81 41.81
N ASN A 59 27.42 4.08 42.86
CA ASN A 59 26.66 3.07 43.57
C ASN A 59 25.50 3.71 44.34
N THR A 60 24.34 3.06 44.37
CA THR A 60 23.49 3.07 45.57
C THR A 60 22.84 1.72 45.75
N THR A 61 23.33 1.02 46.77
CA THR A 61 22.74 -0.10 47.48
C THR A 61 21.53 0.36 48.29
N THR A 62 20.42 -0.36 48.20
CA THR A 62 19.53 -0.58 49.36
C THR A 62 18.92 -1.97 49.30
N SER A 63 19.35 -2.77 50.25
CA SER A 63 18.82 -4.05 50.67
C SER A 63 17.48 -3.86 51.39
N THR A 64 16.53 -4.78 51.21
CA THR A 64 15.70 -5.23 52.34
C THR A 64 15.20 -6.64 52.10
N GLU A 65 15.50 -7.47 53.09
CA GLU A 65 15.18 -8.88 53.25
C GLU A 65 13.68 -9.13 53.40
N GLY A 66 13.25 -10.36 53.12
CA GLY A 66 11.87 -10.79 53.30
C GLY A 66 11.67 -12.30 53.12
N THR A 67 12.41 -13.06 53.91
CA THR A 67 12.31 -14.51 54.17
C THR A 67 10.88 -14.98 54.48
N SER A 68 10.39 -16.06 53.85
CA SER A 68 9.97 -17.26 54.60
C SER A 68 9.53 -18.41 53.68
N HIS A 69 10.25 -19.51 53.86
CA HIS A 69 10.04 -20.89 53.45
C HIS A 69 8.88 -21.51 54.23
N VAL A 70 7.91 -22.15 53.58
CA VAL A 70 7.11 -23.24 54.18
C VAL A 70 6.90 -24.35 53.17
N GLU A 71 7.71 -25.39 53.37
CA GLU A 71 7.63 -26.73 52.82
C GLU A 71 6.55 -27.55 53.55
N ARG A 72 5.59 -28.13 52.81
CA ARG A 72 4.80 -29.29 53.25
C ARG A 72 4.47 -30.20 52.08
N LYS A 73 4.97 -31.44 52.13
CA LYS A 73 4.54 -32.60 51.32
C LYS A 73 3.25 -33.25 51.92
N PRO A 74 2.77 -34.45 51.52
CA PRO A 74 1.63 -34.62 50.59
C PRO A 74 0.44 -35.44 51.15
N ARG A 75 -0.72 -35.35 50.46
CA ARG A 75 -1.88 -36.30 50.39
C ARG A 75 -2.63 -36.66 51.69
N PRO A 76 -3.98 -36.81 51.65
CA PRO A 76 -4.59 -38.03 51.12
C PRO A 76 -5.85 -37.83 50.26
N ASP A 77 -6.16 -38.90 49.53
CA ASP A 77 -7.38 -39.12 48.78
C ASP A 77 -8.66 -38.98 49.61
N SER A 78 -9.74 -38.73 48.87
CA SER A 78 -11.13 -39.10 49.18
C SER A 78 -12.05 -38.02 49.76
N VAL A 79 -13.23 -38.01 49.14
CA VAL A 79 -14.50 -37.45 49.60
C VAL A 79 -14.74 -35.97 49.29
N LYS A 80 -15.14 -35.72 48.04
CA LYS A 80 -16.41 -35.04 47.72
C LYS A 80 -16.86 -35.44 46.31
N LYS A 81 -17.40 -36.66 46.23
CA LYS A 81 -18.56 -36.96 45.37
C LYS A 81 -19.71 -36.03 45.80
N TYR A 82 -20.62 -35.72 44.86
CA TYR A 82 -21.70 -34.72 44.93
C TYR A 82 -21.29 -33.31 44.50
N LEU A 83 -21.03 -33.15 43.20
CA LEU A 83 -21.39 -32.00 42.35
C LEU A 83 -20.97 -32.30 40.89
N LEU A 84 -21.37 -33.47 40.39
CA LEU A 84 -21.15 -33.93 39.02
C LEU A 84 -22.32 -34.84 38.66
N SER A 85 -23.47 -34.22 38.33
CA SER A 85 -24.62 -34.93 37.74
C SER A 85 -25.71 -34.01 37.14
N GLU A 86 -25.41 -32.75 36.79
CA GLU A 86 -26.37 -31.86 36.08
C GLU A 86 -25.72 -30.98 34.99
N LEU A 87 -24.72 -31.52 34.27
CA LEU A 87 -24.14 -30.84 33.09
C LEU A 87 -23.93 -31.78 31.89
N ASP A 88 -24.57 -32.94 31.89
CA ASP A 88 -24.49 -33.95 30.80
C ASP A 88 -25.79 -34.07 29.98
N ALA A 89 -26.62 -33.03 29.93
CA ALA A 89 -27.86 -33.02 29.13
C ALA A 89 -28.01 -31.81 28.18
N ALA A 90 -26.91 -31.18 27.76
CA ALA A 90 -26.97 -30.05 26.82
C ALA A 90 -25.79 -29.95 25.83
N ASN A 91 -25.14 -31.06 25.46
CA ASN A 91 -24.14 -31.02 24.38
C ASN A 91 -24.09 -32.27 23.48
N ASP A 92 -25.12 -33.11 23.49
CA ASP A 92 -25.24 -34.28 22.61
C ASP A 92 -26.39 -34.10 21.59
N SER A 93 -26.24 -33.07 20.76
CA SER A 93 -27.08 -32.86 19.58
C SER A 93 -26.32 -32.07 18.51
N THR A 94 -25.06 -32.46 18.26
CA THR A 94 -24.46 -32.28 16.93
C THR A 94 -24.98 -33.42 16.07
N LYS A 95 -26.26 -33.31 15.69
CA LYS A 95 -26.77 -33.96 14.50
C LYS A 95 -25.80 -33.67 13.36
N GLU A 96 -25.57 -34.66 12.50
CA GLU A 96 -24.96 -34.56 11.17
C GLU A 96 -25.73 -33.51 10.35
N GLY A 97 -25.52 -32.25 10.69
CA GLY A 97 -26.06 -31.10 10.02
C GLY A 97 -25.16 -30.88 8.83
N ASP A 98 -25.74 -31.13 7.65
CA ASP A 98 -25.31 -30.64 6.35
C ASP A 98 -24.27 -29.53 6.50
N HIS A 99 -23.00 -29.93 6.47
CA HIS A 99 -21.86 -29.02 6.50
C HIS A 99 -21.86 -28.30 5.17
N THR A 100 -22.81 -27.40 4.99
CA THR A 100 -22.78 -26.37 3.97
C THR A 100 -21.40 -25.76 4.09
N LYS A 101 -20.57 -26.06 3.09
CA LYS A 101 -19.16 -25.76 3.07
C LYS A 101 -19.03 -24.25 2.97
N VAL A 102 -19.17 -23.55 4.10
CA VAL A 102 -19.03 -22.11 4.18
C VAL A 102 -17.61 -21.81 3.73
N ALA A 103 -17.49 -21.20 2.55
CA ALA A 103 -16.22 -20.81 2.00
C ALA A 103 -15.53 -19.92 3.04
N ALA A 104 -14.33 -20.29 3.46
CA ALA A 104 -13.60 -19.51 4.43
C ALA A 104 -13.34 -18.12 3.82
N THR A 105 -13.70 -17.07 4.56
CA THR A 105 -13.46 -15.67 4.17
C THR A 105 -12.15 -15.18 4.77
N GLY A 106 -11.63 -14.04 4.28
CA GLY A 106 -10.44 -13.40 4.84
C GLY A 106 -10.55 -13.05 6.34
N GLU A 107 -11.77 -12.97 6.87
CA GLU A 107 -12.08 -12.68 8.29
C GLU A 107 -12.07 -13.94 9.17
N THR A 108 -11.92 -15.13 8.57
CA THR A 108 -11.80 -16.38 9.31
C THR A 108 -10.54 -16.35 10.18
N LYS A 109 -10.70 -16.57 11.49
CA LYS A 109 -9.56 -16.68 12.41
C LYS A 109 -8.79 -17.98 12.18
N MET A 110 -7.47 -17.90 12.28
CA MET A 110 -6.59 -19.06 12.23
C MET A 110 -6.83 -19.99 13.42
N GLY A 111 -7.56 -21.08 13.25
CA GLY A 111 -7.78 -22.04 14.34
C GLY A 111 -6.52 -22.82 14.82
N PHE A 112 -5.32 -22.49 14.33
CA PHE A 112 -4.11 -23.29 14.52
C PHE A 112 -2.82 -22.44 14.56
N GLY A 113 -1.75 -23.03 15.09
CA GLY A 113 -0.42 -22.43 15.21
C GLY A 113 -0.31 -21.42 16.35
N ARG A 114 0.78 -21.45 17.13
CA ARG A 114 0.94 -20.59 18.32
C ARG A 114 1.06 -19.10 17.98
N LYS A 115 1.69 -18.76 16.83
CA LYS A 115 1.99 -17.37 16.42
C LYS A 115 0.79 -16.64 15.80
N HIS A 116 -0.14 -17.37 15.19
CA HIS A 116 -1.19 -16.80 14.36
C HIS A 116 -2.61 -17.11 14.83
N ARG A 117 -2.81 -17.87 15.91
CA ARG A 117 -4.12 -18.40 16.36
C ARG A 117 -5.26 -17.38 16.39
N ASP A 118 -4.98 -16.16 16.85
CA ASP A 118 -6.05 -15.16 17.04
C ASP A 118 -6.13 -14.16 15.87
N LYS A 119 -5.30 -14.34 14.84
CA LYS A 119 -5.25 -13.50 13.65
C LYS A 119 -6.18 -14.03 12.57
N THR A 120 -6.75 -13.12 11.80
CA THR A 120 -7.52 -13.49 10.61
C THR A 120 -6.62 -13.94 9.47
N TYR A 121 -7.16 -14.70 8.52
CA TYR A 121 -6.43 -15.12 7.32
C TYR A 121 -5.82 -13.93 6.58
N ARG A 122 -6.59 -12.85 6.40
CA ARG A 122 -6.15 -11.59 5.80
C ARG A 122 -4.96 -11.00 6.54
N GLU A 123 -5.04 -10.89 7.86
CA GLU A 123 -3.95 -10.34 8.67
C GLU A 123 -2.67 -11.16 8.60
N VAL A 124 -2.78 -12.49 8.56
CA VAL A 124 -1.60 -13.36 8.44
C VAL A 124 -0.89 -13.14 7.12
N VAL A 125 -1.62 -13.07 6.00
CA VAL A 125 -0.99 -12.82 4.69
C VAL A 125 -0.38 -11.42 4.59
N THR A 126 -1.04 -10.41 5.17
CA THR A 126 -0.53 -9.04 5.16
C THR A 126 0.73 -8.89 6.01
N LYS A 127 0.76 -9.50 7.20
CA LYS A 127 1.86 -9.34 8.17
C LYS A 127 2.99 -10.36 8.02
N ASP A 128 2.72 -11.54 7.48
CA ASP A 128 3.65 -12.66 7.41
C ASP A 128 3.53 -13.41 6.07
N GLN A 129 4.10 -12.81 5.03
CA GLN A 129 4.09 -13.39 3.68
C GLN A 129 4.86 -14.70 3.59
N GLU A 130 5.90 -14.87 4.41
CA GLU A 130 6.68 -16.11 4.44
C GLU A 130 5.83 -17.27 4.94
N TYR A 131 4.99 -17.03 5.95
CA TYR A 131 4.02 -18.03 6.41
C TYR A 131 3.00 -18.40 5.33
N ALA A 132 2.50 -17.43 4.56
CA ALA A 132 1.59 -17.72 3.44
C ALA A 132 2.28 -18.56 2.35
N ARG A 133 3.54 -18.26 2.01
CA ARG A 133 4.34 -19.05 1.06
C ARG A 133 4.64 -20.45 1.60
N TRP A 134 4.98 -20.57 2.88
CA TRP A 134 5.17 -21.87 3.54
C TRP A 134 3.89 -22.69 3.46
N ALA A 135 2.74 -22.12 3.82
CA ALA A 135 1.45 -22.82 3.74
C ALA A 135 1.17 -23.31 2.31
N LYS A 136 1.43 -22.51 1.27
CA LYS A 136 1.30 -22.98 -0.13
C LYS A 136 2.23 -24.14 -0.48
N ASN A 137 3.47 -24.10 0.01
CA ASN A 137 4.43 -25.18 -0.22
C ASN A 137 4.06 -26.46 0.53
N GLU A 138 3.51 -26.32 1.75
CA GLU A 138 3.11 -27.43 2.60
C GLU A 138 2.00 -28.29 1.97
N ARG A 139 1.22 -27.73 1.03
CA ARG A 139 0.22 -28.45 0.23
C ARG A 139 0.77 -29.68 -0.51
N ARG A 140 2.07 -29.67 -0.83
CA ARG A 140 2.74 -30.79 -1.52
C ARG A 140 2.86 -32.03 -0.63
N HIS A 141 2.75 -31.86 0.69
CA HIS A 141 2.73 -32.97 1.62
C HIS A 141 1.30 -33.53 1.72
N LYS A 142 1.13 -34.80 1.34
CA LYS A 142 -0.17 -35.50 1.46
C LYS A 142 -0.58 -35.54 2.93
N GLY A 143 -1.75 -35.00 3.26
CA GLY A 143 -2.31 -35.09 4.61
C GLY A 143 -2.59 -33.75 5.31
N VAL A 144 -2.49 -32.62 4.60
CA VAL A 144 -2.96 -31.34 5.17
C VAL A 144 -4.47 -31.40 5.40
N SER A 145 -4.86 -31.65 6.64
CA SER A 145 -6.25 -31.69 7.09
C SER A 145 -6.56 -30.52 8.03
N GLY A 146 -7.85 -30.28 8.27
CA GLY A 146 -8.32 -29.33 9.27
C GLY A 146 -8.15 -27.85 8.88
N PRO A 147 -7.91 -26.96 9.87
CA PRO A 147 -7.88 -25.51 9.66
C PRO A 147 -6.84 -25.02 8.63
N LEU A 148 -5.69 -25.69 8.52
CA LEU A 148 -4.67 -25.33 7.53
C LEU A 148 -5.16 -25.57 6.10
N SER A 149 -5.95 -26.61 5.87
CA SER A 149 -6.57 -26.87 4.56
C SER A 149 -7.53 -25.74 4.17
N LYS A 150 -8.35 -25.25 5.12
CA LYS A 150 -9.24 -24.10 4.90
C LYS A 150 -8.48 -22.80 4.60
N PHE A 151 -7.35 -22.58 5.28
CA PHE A 151 -6.49 -21.44 5.01
C PHE A 151 -5.89 -21.51 3.59
N MET A 152 -5.40 -22.68 3.17
CA MET A 152 -4.91 -22.90 1.81
C MET A 152 -6.01 -22.72 0.75
N GLU A 153 -7.22 -23.24 1.01
CA GLU A 153 -8.37 -23.06 0.12
C GLU A 153 -8.71 -21.56 -0.04
N TRP A 154 -8.65 -20.78 1.03
CA TRP A 154 -8.82 -19.33 0.96
C TRP A 154 -7.64 -18.63 0.25
N LEU A 155 -6.39 -19.06 0.44
CA LEU A 155 -5.24 -18.52 -0.29
C LEU A 155 -5.34 -18.72 -1.81
N ASP A 156 -6.01 -19.79 -2.25
CA ASP A 156 -6.31 -20.06 -3.66
C ASP A 156 -7.54 -19.29 -4.17
N SER A 157 -8.37 -18.75 -3.27
CA SER A 157 -9.52 -17.94 -3.65
C SER A 157 -9.11 -16.63 -4.31
N PRO A 158 -9.99 -16.00 -5.13
CA PRO A 158 -9.71 -14.70 -5.74
C PRO A 158 -9.33 -13.62 -4.72
N GLU A 159 -9.89 -13.67 -3.51
CA GLU A 159 -9.59 -12.75 -2.42
C GLU A 159 -8.16 -12.95 -1.90
N GLY A 160 -7.77 -14.19 -1.58
CA GLY A 160 -6.44 -14.51 -1.08
C GLY A 160 -5.33 -14.18 -2.08
N GLN A 161 -5.54 -14.50 -3.36
CA GLN A 161 -4.60 -14.14 -4.43
C GLN A 161 -4.45 -12.63 -4.59
N ASN A 162 -5.55 -11.87 -4.45
CA ASN A 162 -5.52 -10.43 -4.58
C ASN A 162 -4.69 -9.75 -3.49
N ILE A 163 -4.72 -10.28 -2.26
CA ILE A 163 -3.90 -9.75 -1.15
C ILE A 163 -2.41 -10.06 -1.40
N GLU A 164 -2.08 -11.26 -1.87
CA GLU A 164 -0.69 -11.65 -2.15
C GLU A 164 -0.10 -10.83 -3.31
N GLU A 165 -0.86 -10.59 -4.37
CA GLU A 165 -0.47 -9.70 -5.45
C GLU A 165 -0.30 -8.26 -4.96
N GLY A 166 -1.19 -7.77 -4.09
CA GLY A 166 -1.11 -6.44 -3.48
C GLY A 166 0.14 -6.23 -2.64
N ASN A 167 0.75 -7.32 -2.21
CA ASN A 167 1.97 -7.35 -1.41
C ASN A 167 3.26 -7.37 -2.25
N GLN A 168 3.17 -7.48 -3.57
CA GLN A 168 4.33 -7.38 -4.45
C GLN A 168 4.94 -5.99 -4.38
N GLN A 169 6.26 -5.92 -4.22
CA GLN A 169 7.01 -4.67 -4.16
C GLN A 169 7.48 -4.23 -5.54
N PHE A 170 7.48 -2.92 -5.78
CA PHE A 170 8.16 -2.35 -6.92
C PHE A 170 9.67 -2.46 -6.77
N THR A 171 10.36 -2.84 -7.84
CA THR A 171 11.81 -3.05 -7.86
C THR A 171 12.55 -1.93 -8.58
N TYR A 172 11.85 -0.89 -9.02
CA TYR A 172 12.43 0.27 -9.69
C TYR A 172 11.57 1.53 -9.52
N GLY A 173 12.18 2.69 -9.82
CA GLY A 173 11.51 3.98 -9.85
C GLY A 173 11.22 4.57 -8.46
N THR A 174 10.36 5.60 -8.43
CA THR A 174 10.02 6.36 -7.22
C THR A 174 9.35 5.53 -6.12
N TYR A 175 8.72 4.41 -6.49
CA TYR A 175 8.05 3.52 -5.54
C TYR A 175 8.86 2.27 -5.21
N HIS A 176 10.18 2.27 -5.47
CA HIS A 176 11.05 1.16 -5.12
C HIS A 176 10.88 0.73 -3.65
N GLY A 177 10.67 -0.57 -3.42
CA GLY A 177 10.44 -1.17 -2.12
C GLY A 177 9.01 -1.01 -1.57
N LYS A 178 8.15 -0.19 -2.20
CA LYS A 178 6.74 -0.08 -1.82
C LYS A 178 5.92 -1.20 -2.45
N SER A 179 4.99 -1.76 -1.69
CA SER A 179 4.03 -2.74 -2.19
C SER A 179 2.96 -2.10 -3.08
N PHE A 180 2.28 -2.91 -3.88
CA PHE A 180 1.16 -2.44 -4.69
C PHE A 180 0.05 -1.82 -3.84
N ASN A 181 -0.27 -2.42 -2.69
CA ASN A 181 -1.20 -1.88 -1.68
C ASN A 181 -0.73 -0.50 -1.20
N GLN A 182 0.51 -0.38 -0.76
CA GLN A 182 1.05 0.89 -0.27
C GLN A 182 1.00 2.00 -1.32
N ILE A 183 1.19 1.67 -2.60
CA ILE A 183 1.10 2.65 -3.69
C ILE A 183 -0.35 3.02 -3.96
N ALA A 184 -1.27 2.05 -3.96
CA ALA A 184 -2.70 2.31 -4.12
C ALA A 184 -3.24 3.21 -2.99
N GLU A 185 -2.74 3.04 -1.76
CA GLU A 185 -3.11 3.84 -0.60
C GLU A 185 -2.44 5.22 -0.59
N SER A 186 -1.13 5.30 -0.85
CA SER A 186 -0.37 6.56 -0.75
C SER A 186 -0.44 7.44 -1.98
N ASP A 187 -0.75 6.87 -3.15
CA ASP A 187 -0.95 7.63 -4.39
C ASP A 187 -1.96 6.92 -5.31
N PRO A 188 -3.27 7.06 -5.01
CA PRO A 188 -4.33 6.53 -5.86
C PRO A 188 -4.26 7.10 -7.28
N SER A 189 -3.66 8.28 -7.49
CA SER A 189 -3.55 8.88 -8.82
C SER A 189 -2.52 8.19 -9.72
N TYR A 190 -1.58 7.43 -9.13
CA TYR A 190 -0.49 6.79 -9.86
C TYR A 190 -0.99 5.88 -10.99
N HIS A 191 -1.99 5.04 -10.72
CA HIS A 191 -2.54 4.12 -11.73
C HIS A 191 -3.16 4.88 -12.93
N VAL A 192 -3.83 6.01 -12.69
CA VAL A 192 -4.41 6.87 -13.75
C VAL A 192 -3.32 7.52 -14.58
N ARG A 193 -2.33 8.13 -13.92
CA ARG A 193 -1.21 8.81 -14.59
C ARG A 193 -0.46 7.83 -15.48
N TYR A 194 -0.22 6.63 -14.98
CA TYR A 194 0.54 5.64 -15.72
C TYR A 194 -0.26 5.08 -16.91
N ARG A 195 -1.54 4.74 -16.71
CA ARG A 195 -2.40 4.27 -17.82
C ARG A 195 -2.42 5.27 -18.98
N LYS A 196 -2.64 6.56 -18.70
CA LYS A 196 -2.61 7.63 -19.71
C LYS A 196 -1.25 7.75 -20.41
N ALA A 197 -0.16 7.58 -19.66
CA ALA A 197 1.19 7.60 -20.23
C ALA A 197 1.43 6.44 -21.21
N LEU A 198 0.85 5.26 -20.94
CA LEU A 198 0.93 4.09 -21.83
C LEU A 198 0.12 4.29 -23.11
N GLU A 199 -1.12 4.77 -22.98
CA GLU A 199 -1.99 5.10 -24.11
C GLU A 199 -1.32 6.13 -25.04
N LYS A 200 -0.72 7.19 -24.46
CA LYS A 200 -0.06 8.24 -25.23
C LYS A 200 1.20 7.78 -25.95
N LYS A 201 2.01 6.92 -25.32
CA LYS A 201 3.31 6.50 -25.88
C LYS A 201 3.20 5.32 -26.84
N GLY A 202 2.06 4.63 -26.91
CA GLY A 202 1.91 3.37 -27.65
C GLY A 202 2.87 2.27 -27.19
N LYS A 203 3.57 2.48 -26.05
CA LYS A 203 4.55 1.55 -25.51
C LYS A 203 3.85 0.62 -24.54
N LYS A 204 4.13 -0.67 -24.65
CA LYS A 204 3.67 -1.65 -23.67
C LYS A 204 4.34 -1.36 -22.32
N PRO A 205 3.59 -1.39 -21.20
CA PRO A 205 4.17 -1.29 -19.87
C PRO A 205 5.21 -2.38 -19.62
N GLY A 206 6.16 -2.10 -18.73
CA GLY A 206 7.00 -3.14 -18.16
C GLY A 206 6.16 -4.19 -17.42
N GLU A 207 6.69 -5.39 -17.26
CA GLU A 207 5.94 -6.52 -16.70
C GLU A 207 5.40 -6.23 -15.29
N GLN A 208 6.23 -5.72 -14.38
CA GLN A 208 5.83 -5.43 -13.00
C GLN A 208 4.67 -4.44 -12.94
N LEU A 209 4.70 -3.42 -13.78
CA LEU A 209 3.62 -2.45 -13.84
C LEU A 209 2.35 -3.04 -14.49
N THR A 210 2.49 -3.90 -15.49
CA THR A 210 1.36 -4.63 -16.06
C THR A 210 0.65 -5.43 -14.96
N ARG A 211 1.42 -6.09 -14.10
CA ARG A 211 0.91 -6.80 -12.92
C ARG A 211 0.22 -5.83 -11.96
N TYR A 212 0.83 -4.69 -11.62
CA TYR A 212 0.21 -3.67 -10.76
C TYR A 212 -1.14 -3.16 -11.32
N ILE A 213 -1.22 -2.84 -12.61
CA ILE A 213 -2.46 -2.34 -13.23
C ILE A 213 -3.53 -3.43 -13.23
N SER A 214 -3.16 -4.68 -13.53
CA SER A 214 -4.07 -5.83 -13.50
C SER A 214 -4.60 -6.07 -12.09
N TRP A 215 -3.69 -6.09 -11.11
CA TRP A 215 -4.02 -6.22 -9.70
C TRP A 215 -4.95 -5.11 -9.23
N TYR A 216 -4.63 -3.84 -9.52
CA TYR A 216 -5.43 -2.69 -9.10
C TYR A 216 -6.87 -2.76 -9.62
N LYS A 217 -7.05 -3.17 -10.88
CA LYS A 217 -8.38 -3.40 -11.48
C LYS A 217 -9.14 -4.54 -10.83
N LYS A 218 -8.44 -5.60 -10.38
CA LYS A 218 -9.06 -6.73 -9.67
C LYS A 218 -9.43 -6.32 -8.24
N ALA A 219 -8.56 -5.57 -7.57
CA ALA A 219 -8.70 -5.22 -6.16
C ALA A 219 -9.78 -4.18 -5.89
N ILE A 220 -9.85 -3.14 -6.72
CA ILE A 220 -10.79 -2.02 -6.52
C ILE A 220 -12.08 -2.23 -7.36
N GLY A 221 -12.14 -3.31 -8.14
CA GLY A 221 -13.22 -3.58 -9.08
C GLY A 221 -13.02 -2.84 -10.41
N ALA A 222 -13.92 -3.10 -11.36
CA ALA A 222 -13.91 -2.50 -12.68
C ALA A 222 -13.73 -0.98 -12.55
N ASP A 223 -12.67 -0.50 -13.22
CA ASP A 223 -12.13 0.86 -13.21
C ASP A 223 -12.90 1.75 -12.25
N PRO A 224 -12.38 2.06 -11.02
CA PRO A 224 -13.10 2.96 -10.12
C PRO A 224 -13.42 4.14 -10.98
N LYS A 225 -14.72 4.28 -11.35
CA LYS A 225 -15.18 5.17 -12.42
C LYS A 225 -14.43 6.40 -12.09
N ILE A 226 -13.42 6.73 -12.91
CA ILE A 226 -12.47 7.79 -12.54
C ILE A 226 -13.45 8.84 -12.10
N ILE A 227 -13.40 9.25 -10.82
CA ILE A 227 -14.14 10.42 -10.42
C ILE A 227 -13.36 11.46 -11.19
N SER A 228 -13.73 11.56 -12.47
CA SER A 228 -13.44 12.58 -13.41
C SER A 228 -14.22 13.64 -12.71
N TYR A 229 -13.55 14.27 -11.73
CA TYR A 229 -14.07 15.40 -11.03
C TYR A 229 -14.54 16.27 -12.18
N PRO A 230 -15.87 16.41 -12.37
CA PRO A 230 -16.39 17.13 -13.51
C PRO A 230 -15.68 18.45 -13.41
N ARG A 231 -14.86 18.80 -14.43
CA ARG A 231 -13.93 19.94 -14.39
C ARG A 231 -14.66 21.10 -13.72
N LYS A 232 -14.41 21.32 -12.43
CA LYS A 232 -15.30 22.19 -11.68
C LYS A 232 -14.93 23.61 -12.07
N SER A 233 -15.93 24.48 -12.11
CA SER A 233 -15.71 25.92 -12.25
C SER A 233 -14.64 26.35 -11.25
N GLY A 234 -13.41 26.62 -11.71
CA GLY A 234 -12.25 26.92 -10.86
C GLY A 234 -10.96 26.15 -11.17
N ASP A 235 -11.01 24.96 -11.80
CA ASP A 235 -9.79 24.15 -12.05
C ASP A 235 -8.73 24.88 -12.89
N ASN A 236 -9.17 25.76 -13.79
CA ASN A 236 -8.31 26.57 -14.67
C ASN A 236 -8.14 28.01 -14.15
N GLN A 237 -8.81 28.38 -13.05
CA GLN A 237 -8.67 29.71 -12.47
C GLN A 237 -7.29 29.81 -11.85
N ARG A 238 -6.55 30.84 -12.25
CA ARG A 238 -5.18 31.08 -11.80
C ARG A 238 -5.18 32.17 -10.76
N PHE A 239 -4.33 32.01 -9.74
CA PHE A 239 -4.04 33.11 -8.83
C PHE A 239 -3.38 34.25 -9.60
N THR A 240 -3.86 35.48 -9.46
CA THR A 240 -3.22 36.65 -10.09
C THR A 240 -2.22 37.36 -9.17
N PHE A 241 -2.14 36.94 -7.89
CA PHE A 241 -1.30 37.53 -6.85
C PHE A 241 -0.65 36.47 -5.95
N GLY A 242 0.26 36.93 -5.08
CA GLY A 242 0.88 36.12 -4.04
C GLY A 242 1.95 35.15 -4.54
N GLN A 243 2.39 34.26 -3.65
CA GLN A 243 3.45 33.28 -3.93
C GLN A 243 3.08 32.26 -5.01
N HIS A 244 1.78 32.06 -5.24
CA HIS A 244 1.24 31.13 -6.23
C HIS A 244 0.75 31.82 -7.50
N LYS A 245 1.17 33.08 -7.75
CA LYS A 245 0.76 33.84 -8.94
C LYS A 245 1.05 33.03 -10.21
N GLY A 246 0.02 32.86 -11.03
CA GLY A 246 0.05 32.11 -12.28
C GLY A 246 -0.25 30.63 -12.12
N ALA A 247 -0.21 30.04 -10.91
CA ALA A 247 -0.64 28.66 -10.69
C ALA A 247 -2.16 28.54 -10.67
N THR A 248 -2.71 27.42 -11.14
CA THR A 248 -4.14 27.15 -11.03
C THR A 248 -4.53 26.75 -9.61
N PHE A 249 -5.81 26.90 -9.26
CA PHE A 249 -6.34 26.46 -7.96
C PHE A 249 -6.03 24.98 -7.70
N LEU A 250 -6.13 24.13 -8.72
CA LEU A 250 -5.79 22.71 -8.62
C LEU A 250 -4.29 22.49 -8.39
N GLU A 251 -3.42 23.25 -9.06
CA GLU A 251 -1.97 23.18 -8.87
C GLU A 251 -1.58 23.55 -7.44
N VAL A 252 -2.18 24.59 -6.88
CA VAL A 252 -1.92 25.03 -5.50
C VAL A 252 -2.50 24.04 -4.49
N ALA A 253 -3.73 23.55 -4.68
CA ALA A 253 -4.32 22.55 -3.80
C ALA A 253 -3.49 21.25 -3.73
N ARG A 254 -2.83 20.88 -4.84
CA ARG A 254 -1.96 19.69 -4.89
C ARG A 254 -0.54 19.94 -4.42
N GLY A 255 0.03 21.09 -4.75
CA GLY A 255 1.44 21.43 -4.47
C GLY A 255 1.66 22.02 -3.08
N ASP A 256 0.64 22.67 -2.51
CA ASP A 256 0.69 23.36 -1.22
C ASP A 256 -0.71 23.37 -0.56
N PRO A 257 -1.22 22.21 -0.11
CA PRO A 257 -2.53 22.13 0.53
C PRO A 257 -2.62 22.97 1.82
N SER A 258 -1.49 23.24 2.47
CA SER A 258 -1.39 24.12 3.65
C SER A 258 -1.67 25.59 3.34
N TYR A 259 -1.64 25.99 2.06
CA TYR A 259 -1.88 27.37 1.64
C TYR A 259 -3.25 27.89 2.09
N HIS A 260 -4.28 27.04 1.99
CA HIS A 260 -5.62 27.35 2.48
C HIS A 260 -5.60 27.66 4.00
N LEU A 261 -4.89 26.87 4.80
CA LEU A 261 -4.81 27.05 6.26
C LEU A 261 -4.04 28.32 6.64
N ARG A 262 -2.89 28.55 6.01
CA ARG A 262 -2.08 29.76 6.25
C ARG A 262 -2.83 31.03 5.94
N TYR A 263 -3.68 31.00 4.92
CA TYR A 263 -4.48 32.15 4.52
C TYR A 263 -5.75 32.28 5.37
N MET A 264 -6.38 31.18 5.79
CA MET A 264 -7.46 31.20 6.80
C MET A 264 -7.00 31.84 8.12
N ALA A 265 -5.72 31.70 8.47
CA ALA A 265 -5.10 32.33 9.63
C ALA A 265 -4.72 33.82 9.43
N MET A 266 -4.85 34.38 8.22
CA MET A 266 -4.62 35.81 7.99
C MET A 266 -5.79 36.66 8.49
N ASP A 267 -5.48 37.92 8.85
CA ASP A 267 -6.47 38.90 9.33
C ASP A 267 -7.67 39.02 8.33
N PRO A 268 -8.93 38.92 8.80
CA PRO A 268 -10.13 39.08 7.98
C PRO A 268 -10.18 40.37 7.15
N ASN A 269 -9.55 41.45 7.62
CA ASN A 269 -9.45 42.72 6.91
C ASN A 269 -8.51 42.67 5.70
N VAL A 270 -7.54 41.75 5.71
CA VAL A 270 -6.69 41.44 4.55
C VAL A 270 -7.41 40.49 3.59
N ARG A 271 -8.30 39.64 4.13
CA ARG A 271 -9.10 38.65 3.39
C ARG A 271 -10.19 39.29 2.52
N SER A 272 -10.84 40.35 2.99
CA SER A 272 -11.95 41.02 2.30
C SER A 272 -11.60 41.67 0.95
N LYS A 273 -10.30 41.82 0.64
CA LYS A 273 -9.83 42.45 -0.61
C LYS A 273 -9.55 41.48 -1.75
N ARG A 274 -9.81 40.16 -1.62
CA ARG A 274 -9.43 39.19 -2.66
C ARG A 274 -10.55 38.20 -3.00
N ASN A 275 -11.43 38.60 -3.92
CA ASN A 275 -12.49 37.76 -4.51
C ASN A 275 -11.96 36.42 -5.06
N GLU A 276 -10.74 36.39 -5.62
CA GLU A 276 -10.14 35.16 -6.12
C GLU A 276 -9.80 34.14 -5.02
N PHE A 277 -9.52 34.60 -3.79
CA PHE A 277 -9.22 33.68 -2.69
C PHE A 277 -10.49 33.03 -2.14
N ASN A 278 -11.60 33.78 -2.05
CA ASN A 278 -12.89 33.17 -1.70
C ASN A 278 -13.28 32.13 -2.74
N ALA A 279 -13.05 32.40 -4.03
CA ALA A 279 -13.23 31.42 -5.10
C ALA A 279 -12.31 30.19 -4.92
N TYR A 280 -11.07 30.36 -4.44
CA TYR A 280 -10.17 29.25 -4.13
C TYR A 280 -10.63 28.46 -2.89
N VAL A 281 -11.10 29.12 -1.84
CA VAL A 281 -11.63 28.45 -0.63
C VAL A 281 -12.88 27.68 -0.97
N GLU A 282 -13.84 28.29 -1.66
CA GLU A 282 -15.05 27.62 -2.13
C GLU A 282 -14.70 26.43 -3.03
N TYR A 283 -13.74 26.60 -3.94
CA TYR A 283 -13.20 25.52 -4.76
C TYR A 283 -12.62 24.39 -3.89
N PHE A 284 -11.81 24.75 -2.90
CA PHE A 284 -11.09 23.81 -2.06
C PHE A 284 -12.03 23.08 -1.10
N GLU A 285 -12.99 23.76 -0.47
CA GLU A 285 -14.04 23.19 0.38
C GLU A 285 -15.01 22.32 -0.43
N SER A 286 -15.42 22.78 -1.62
CA SER A 286 -16.27 21.99 -2.54
C SER A 286 -15.55 20.77 -3.12
N ASN A 287 -14.22 20.72 -3.00
CA ASN A 287 -13.38 19.61 -3.44
C ASN A 287 -12.65 18.95 -2.29
N TRP A 288 -13.05 19.23 -1.04
CA TRP A 288 -12.36 18.72 0.14
C TRP A 288 -12.43 17.19 0.22
N ASP A 289 -13.60 16.61 -0.06
CA ASP A 289 -13.80 15.15 -0.13
C ASP A 289 -13.12 14.48 -1.35
N SER A 290 -12.64 15.32 -2.26
CA SER A 290 -12.11 14.97 -3.58
C SER A 290 -10.59 15.12 -3.65
N CYS A 291 -10.01 15.94 -2.79
CA CYS A 291 -8.59 16.11 -2.62
C CYS A 291 -8.16 15.12 -1.55
N ASP A 292 -7.15 14.31 -1.85
CA ASP A 292 -6.70 13.17 -1.06
C ASP A 292 -6.03 13.62 0.26
N TYR A 293 -6.82 14.22 1.16
CA TYR A 293 -6.35 14.91 2.36
C TYR A 293 -6.05 13.92 3.50
N GLU A 294 -6.63 12.72 3.48
CA GLU A 294 -6.30 11.66 4.45
C GLU A 294 -4.84 11.22 4.35
N ALA A 295 -4.24 11.27 3.15
CA ALA A 295 -2.81 11.04 2.96
C ALA A 295 -1.92 12.10 3.66
N TYR A 296 -2.46 13.27 4.01
CA TYR A 296 -1.74 14.37 4.66
C TYR A 296 -1.96 14.45 6.17
N ARG A 297 -3.10 13.96 6.69
CA ARG A 297 -3.41 13.98 8.12
C ARG A 297 -2.47 13.11 8.96
N GLY A 298 -1.87 12.09 8.35
CA GLY A 298 -0.92 11.18 9.02
C GLY A 298 0.51 11.71 9.22
N GLY A 299 0.81 12.96 8.85
CA GLY A 299 2.18 13.52 8.91
C GLY A 299 2.33 14.84 9.66
N HIS A 300 1.32 15.28 10.43
CA HIS A 300 1.24 16.66 10.92
C HIS A 300 0.99 16.78 12.44
N ASP A 301 1.61 15.90 13.23
CA ASP A 301 1.62 16.01 14.71
C ASP A 301 2.71 16.98 15.23
N ASP A 302 3.58 17.51 14.37
CA ASP A 302 4.71 18.40 14.75
C ASP A 302 4.44 19.91 14.50
N TRP A 303 3.19 20.33 14.28
CA TRP A 303 2.88 21.74 14.03
C TRP A 303 2.93 22.58 15.31
N ASN A 304 3.97 23.39 15.43
CA ASN A 304 4.14 24.41 16.45
C ASN A 304 3.50 25.74 16.00
N PRO A 305 2.40 26.21 16.63
CA PRO A 305 1.72 27.47 16.27
C PRO A 305 2.56 28.74 16.51
N ASN A 306 3.71 28.65 17.19
CA ASN A 306 4.54 29.82 17.52
C ASN A 306 5.49 30.28 16.40
N PHE A 307 5.41 29.72 15.19
CA PHE A 307 6.21 30.14 14.03
C PHE A 307 5.49 31.14 13.09
N ALA A 308 4.36 31.72 13.52
CA ALA A 308 3.81 32.92 12.88
C ALA A 308 4.69 34.12 13.26
N GLY A 309 5.61 34.46 12.35
CA GLY A 309 6.67 35.44 12.57
C GLY A 309 6.19 36.81 13.07
N GLY A 310 6.97 37.35 14.01
CA GLY A 310 6.97 38.76 14.33
C GLY A 310 7.30 39.57 13.08
N ILE A 311 6.32 40.33 12.62
CA ILE A 311 6.51 41.46 11.71
C ILE A 311 6.85 42.64 12.61
N ILE A 312 8.13 43.02 12.64
CA ILE A 312 8.57 44.31 13.20
C ILE A 312 8.23 45.37 12.15
N TYR A 313 7.47 46.39 12.55
CA TYR A 313 7.15 47.58 11.76
C TYR A 313 8.39 48.42 11.45
#